data_AF-A0A369JD22-F1
#
_entry.id   AF-A0A369JD22-F1
#
_cell.length_a   1.000
_cell.length_b   1.000
_cell.length_c   1.000
_cell.angle_alpha   90.00
_cell.angle_beta   90.00
_cell.angle_gamma   90.00
#
_symmetry.space_group_name_H-M   'P 1'
#
loop_
_entity.id
_entity.type
_entity.pdbx_description
1 polymer ?
#
loop_
_entity_poly.entity_id
_entity_poly.type
_entity_poly.pdbx_seq_one_letter_code
_entity_poly.pdbx_strand_id
1 'polypeptide(L)'
;MALFTSSPVILDGGFGTTLEELFELDISQSPLWSAHHIVENPGIIVAAHLAFMRAGAQIVLTSTYQASLSTFRKAGYSDLEAQHTMRKAVQLANDARTSFMKEKANQGEIKIALSLGPFGASLSPAQEFDGFYPPPYGPMGFSDASDNYNSYGDDRESESKSIDALAQFHFDRLLTFAQHTETWKGIDIIAFETVPLVREVKAIRKAMTWLHQQLEAETPPLTPKPWWISFVFPNGKCPETKYAGGPNLTVRDLVGAALEWKDGERTPIPSGIGINCTPPDLIPSLVAEMISAVKECRDDNLLALWLVLYPNGGEVYDIATRTWKPRDKNVSWADFLGAFVNNLSHGGSEIWTGFAIGGCCRTGPNDIRSLKEVLSGHYSTSPSP
;
A
#
# COMPACT_ATOMS: atom_id res chain seq x y z
N MET A 1 -16.52 5.29 -2.74
CA MET A 1 -17.17 4.01 -2.37
C MET A 1 -16.56 3.57 -1.05
N ALA A 2 -17.29 2.91 -0.15
CA ALA A 2 -16.66 2.42 1.10
C ALA A 2 -15.67 1.29 0.80
N LEU A 3 -14.55 1.21 1.53
CA LEU A 3 -13.60 0.10 1.40
C LEU A 3 -14.21 -1.22 1.88
N PHE A 4 -14.98 -1.17 2.97
CA PHE A 4 -15.59 -2.33 3.61
C PHE A 4 -16.95 -1.97 4.22
N THR A 5 -17.75 -2.97 4.56
CA THR A 5 -19.10 -2.77 5.14
C THR A 5 -19.08 -2.64 6.67
N SER A 6 -18.07 -3.21 7.34
CA SER A 6 -17.82 -3.13 8.78
C SER A 6 -16.50 -2.41 9.10
N SER A 7 -16.41 -1.82 10.29
CA SER A 7 -15.19 -1.18 10.80
C SER A 7 -15.01 -1.46 12.30
N PRO A 8 -13.77 -1.68 12.80
CA PRO A 8 -12.53 -1.80 12.03
C PRO A 8 -12.50 -3.08 11.19
N VAL A 9 -11.74 -3.07 10.09
CA VAL A 9 -11.47 -4.24 9.24
C VAL A 9 -9.98 -4.58 9.30
N ILE A 10 -9.65 -5.87 9.28
CA ILE A 10 -8.29 -6.36 9.43
C ILE A 10 -7.66 -6.65 8.06
N LEU A 11 -6.51 -6.02 7.78
CA LEU A 11 -5.64 -6.32 6.64
C LEU A 11 -4.70 -7.49 6.99
N ASP A 12 -4.00 -8.02 6.00
CA ASP A 12 -2.91 -8.96 6.19
C ASP A 12 -1.62 -8.27 6.71
N GLY A 13 -0.51 -9.00 6.67
CA GLY A 13 0.80 -8.57 7.14
C GLY A 13 1.85 -8.54 6.03
N GLY A 14 3.13 -8.55 6.43
CA GLY A 14 4.28 -8.53 5.54
C GLY A 14 4.38 -9.80 4.71
N PHE A 15 3.89 -9.75 3.47
CA PHE A 15 3.86 -10.91 2.58
C PHE A 15 5.26 -11.47 2.29
N GLY A 16 6.24 -10.61 1.96
CA GLY A 16 7.63 -11.03 1.72
C GLY A 16 8.25 -11.70 2.94
N THR A 17 8.16 -11.07 4.12
CA THR A 17 8.66 -11.65 5.37
C THR A 17 8.02 -12.99 5.69
N THR A 18 6.72 -13.14 5.40
CA THR A 18 6.01 -14.40 5.59
C THR A 18 6.52 -15.51 4.66
N LEU A 19 6.88 -15.17 3.41
CA LEU A 19 7.50 -16.12 2.48
C LEU A 19 8.89 -16.57 2.96
N GLU A 20 9.70 -15.66 3.51
CA GLU A 20 11.00 -16.00 4.10
C GLU A 20 10.85 -16.85 5.37
N GLU A 21 10.06 -16.38 6.34
CA GLU A 21 10.03 -16.94 7.69
C GLU A 21 9.17 -18.20 7.81
N LEU A 22 8.06 -18.31 7.06
CA LEU A 22 7.18 -19.49 7.13
C LEU A 22 7.42 -20.51 6.04
N PHE A 23 8.01 -20.10 4.91
CA PHE A 23 8.17 -20.95 3.74
C PHE A 23 9.62 -21.08 3.26
N GLU A 24 10.58 -20.50 4.00
CA GLU A 24 12.02 -20.64 3.79
C GLU A 24 12.48 -20.26 2.36
N LEU A 25 11.79 -19.27 1.76
CA LEU A 25 12.12 -18.77 0.42
C LEU A 25 13.12 -17.61 0.48
N ASP A 26 14.15 -17.64 -0.37
CA ASP A 26 15.06 -16.51 -0.56
C ASP A 26 14.43 -15.49 -1.52
N ILE A 27 13.94 -14.39 -0.95
CA ILE A 27 13.38 -13.27 -1.73
C ILE A 27 14.42 -12.17 -2.01
N SER A 28 15.65 -12.28 -1.49
CA SER A 28 16.62 -11.17 -1.49
C SER A 28 17.36 -10.97 -2.82
N GLN A 29 17.36 -11.97 -3.71
CA GLN A 29 18.26 -12.03 -4.87
C GLN A 29 17.61 -11.64 -6.21
N SER A 30 16.32 -11.30 -6.24
CA SER A 30 15.59 -11.10 -7.50
C SER A 30 15.01 -9.68 -7.64
N PRO A 31 15.11 -9.04 -8.84
CA PRO A 31 14.39 -7.80 -9.15
C PRO A 31 12.86 -7.98 -9.15
N LEU A 32 12.37 -9.22 -9.00
CA LEU A 32 10.97 -9.60 -8.88
C LEU A 32 10.67 -10.27 -7.53
N TRP A 33 11.29 -9.86 -6.41
CA TRP A 33 11.12 -10.57 -5.14
C TRP A 33 9.65 -10.81 -4.75
N SER A 34 8.76 -9.86 -5.05
CA SER A 34 7.32 -10.00 -4.81
C SER A 34 6.60 -10.87 -5.84
N ALA A 35 7.12 -11.04 -7.06
CA ALA A 35 6.42 -11.67 -8.16
C ALA A 35 7.03 -13.01 -8.65
N HIS A 36 8.28 -13.29 -8.28
CA HIS A 36 9.04 -14.44 -8.75
C HIS A 36 8.37 -15.77 -8.38
N HIS A 37 7.92 -15.89 -7.13
CA HIS A 37 7.26 -17.09 -6.62
C HIS A 37 5.84 -17.30 -7.18
N ILE A 38 5.25 -16.34 -7.89
CA ILE A 38 4.00 -16.56 -8.63
C ILE A 38 4.20 -17.62 -9.74
N VAL A 39 5.37 -17.58 -10.38
CA VAL A 39 5.73 -18.52 -11.45
C VAL A 39 6.22 -19.83 -10.84
N GLU A 40 7.22 -19.74 -9.96
CA GLU A 40 7.95 -20.91 -9.48
C GLU A 40 7.20 -21.70 -8.41
N ASN A 41 6.52 -21.01 -7.50
CA ASN A 41 5.95 -21.60 -6.28
C ASN A 41 4.50 -21.15 -6.03
N PRO A 42 3.57 -21.28 -7.01
CA PRO A 42 2.21 -20.75 -6.88
C PRO A 42 1.43 -21.33 -5.69
N GLY A 43 1.69 -22.59 -5.31
CA GLY A 43 1.07 -23.20 -4.14
C GLY A 43 1.45 -22.52 -2.82
N ILE A 44 2.69 -22.01 -2.71
CA ILE A 44 3.15 -21.27 -1.53
C ILE A 44 2.44 -19.92 -1.44
N ILE A 45 2.25 -19.21 -2.56
CA ILE A 45 1.49 -17.95 -2.59
C ILE A 45 0.06 -18.16 -2.07
N VAL A 46 -0.61 -19.22 -2.52
CA VAL A 46 -1.95 -19.59 -2.03
C VAL A 46 -1.93 -19.90 -0.53
N ALA A 47 -0.93 -20.67 -0.07
CA ALA A 47 -0.78 -21.03 1.34
C ALA A 47 -0.53 -19.80 2.23
N ALA A 48 0.26 -18.84 1.77
CA ALA A 48 0.54 -17.59 2.48
C ALA A 48 -0.73 -16.74 2.64
N HIS A 49 -1.50 -16.53 1.55
CA HIS A 49 -2.80 -15.83 1.65
C HIS A 49 -3.77 -16.56 2.58
N LEU A 50 -3.85 -17.90 2.50
CA LEU A 50 -4.68 -18.70 3.41
C LEU A 50 -4.26 -18.55 4.88
N ALA A 51 -2.96 -18.46 5.17
CA ALA A 51 -2.46 -18.28 6.52
C ALA A 51 -2.97 -16.96 7.14
N PHE A 52 -2.96 -15.86 6.37
CA PHE A 52 -3.51 -14.58 6.81
C PHE A 52 -5.03 -14.60 6.98
N MET A 53 -5.77 -15.19 6.04
CA MET A 53 -7.23 -15.33 6.17
C MET A 53 -7.61 -16.14 7.42
N ARG A 54 -6.89 -17.25 7.68
CA ARG A 54 -7.07 -18.08 8.89
C ARG A 54 -6.66 -17.34 10.18
N ALA A 55 -5.68 -16.45 10.11
CA ALA A 55 -5.34 -15.56 11.22
C ALA A 55 -6.43 -14.52 11.50
N GLY A 56 -7.22 -14.17 10.49
CA GLY A 56 -8.35 -13.25 10.65
C GLY A 56 -8.33 -12.05 9.73
N ALA A 57 -7.37 -11.96 8.80
CA ALA A 57 -7.40 -10.94 7.76
C ALA A 57 -8.68 -11.04 6.94
N GLN A 58 -9.33 -9.89 6.75
CA GLN A 58 -10.55 -9.73 5.95
C GLN A 58 -10.24 -9.08 4.60
N ILE A 59 -9.10 -8.41 4.49
CA ILE A 59 -8.54 -7.92 3.23
C ILE A 59 -7.14 -8.52 3.10
N VAL A 60 -6.85 -9.15 1.96
CA VAL A 60 -5.50 -9.61 1.64
C VAL A 60 -4.97 -8.88 0.41
N LEU A 61 -3.70 -8.51 0.42
CA LEU A 61 -3.03 -7.84 -0.68
C LEU A 61 -2.40 -8.86 -1.61
N THR A 62 -2.64 -8.72 -2.92
CA THR A 62 -2.02 -9.57 -3.95
C THR A 62 -0.50 -9.42 -3.96
N SER A 63 0.21 -10.44 -4.45
CA SER A 63 1.67 -10.40 -4.59
C SER A 63 2.13 -9.57 -5.82
N THR A 64 1.73 -8.30 -5.90
CA THR A 64 1.93 -7.44 -7.09
C THR A 64 2.63 -6.11 -6.81
N TYR A 65 3.15 -5.92 -5.59
CA TYR A 65 3.78 -4.68 -5.11
C TYR A 65 4.77 -4.06 -6.12
N GLN A 66 5.73 -4.83 -6.64
CA GLN A 66 6.71 -4.35 -7.65
C GLN A 66 6.39 -4.75 -9.08
N ALA A 67 5.28 -5.47 -9.30
CA ALA A 67 5.00 -6.10 -10.57
C ALA A 67 4.64 -5.04 -11.64
N SER A 68 5.48 -4.92 -12.66
CA SER A 68 5.28 -4.04 -13.81
C SER A 68 5.97 -4.65 -15.04
N LEU A 69 5.56 -4.23 -16.25
CA LEU A 69 6.23 -4.70 -17.47
C LEU A 69 7.74 -4.40 -17.45
N SER A 70 8.15 -3.27 -16.87
CA SER A 70 9.55 -2.90 -16.78
C SER A 70 10.35 -3.80 -15.83
N THR A 71 9.80 -4.20 -14.68
CA THR A 71 10.50 -5.13 -13.76
C THR A 71 10.62 -6.53 -14.36
N PHE A 72 9.57 -7.01 -15.04
CA PHE A 72 9.61 -8.30 -15.73
C PHE A 72 10.59 -8.33 -16.91
N ARG A 73 10.64 -7.27 -17.73
CA ARG A 73 11.64 -7.17 -18.82
C ARG A 73 13.07 -7.21 -18.28
N LYS A 74 13.36 -6.51 -17.18
CA LYS A 74 14.68 -6.55 -16.51
C LYS A 74 15.04 -7.96 -16.04
N ALA A 75 14.04 -8.77 -15.68
CA ALA A 75 14.21 -10.17 -15.29
C ALA A 75 14.20 -11.15 -16.48
N GLY A 76 14.15 -10.66 -17.72
CA GLY A 76 14.24 -11.49 -18.93
C GLY A 76 12.91 -12.03 -19.47
N TYR A 77 11.78 -11.58 -18.95
CA TYR A 77 10.45 -11.99 -19.41
C TYR A 77 9.95 -11.10 -20.55
N SER A 78 9.17 -11.68 -21.46
CA SER A 78 8.39 -10.93 -22.44
C SER A 78 7.20 -10.21 -21.79
N ASP A 79 6.64 -9.22 -22.50
CA ASP A 79 5.44 -8.51 -22.02
C ASP A 79 4.24 -9.44 -21.82
N LEU A 80 4.09 -10.45 -22.68
CA LEU A 80 3.00 -11.41 -22.57
C LEU A 80 3.14 -12.27 -21.31
N GLU A 81 4.35 -12.74 -21.00
CA GLU A 81 4.65 -13.49 -19.77
C GLU A 81 4.48 -12.61 -18.53
N ALA A 82 4.92 -11.36 -18.60
CA ALA A 82 4.76 -10.38 -17.53
C ALA A 82 3.28 -10.17 -17.20
N GLN A 83 2.47 -9.85 -18.21
CA GLN A 83 1.04 -9.64 -18.04
C GLN A 83 0.33 -10.90 -17.53
N HIS A 84 0.70 -12.08 -18.05
CA HIS A 84 0.15 -13.35 -17.57
C HIS A 84 0.48 -13.56 -16.09
N THR A 85 1.73 -13.33 -15.68
CA THR A 85 2.18 -13.51 -14.29
C THR A 85 1.51 -12.52 -13.35
N MET A 86 1.40 -11.25 -13.76
CA MET A 86 0.66 -10.23 -13.01
C MET A 86 -0.79 -10.67 -12.75
N ARG A 87 -1.51 -11.10 -13.78
CA ARG A 87 -2.89 -11.59 -13.63
C ARG A 87 -2.98 -12.86 -12.80
N LYS A 88 -1.99 -13.77 -12.91
CA LYS A 88 -1.91 -14.99 -12.11
C LYS A 88 -1.82 -14.68 -10.62
N ALA A 89 -1.16 -13.60 -10.19
CA ALA A 89 -1.13 -13.19 -8.78
C ALA A 89 -2.54 -12.98 -8.20
N VAL A 90 -3.41 -12.33 -8.96
CA VAL A 90 -4.82 -12.11 -8.59
C VAL A 90 -5.57 -13.44 -8.53
N GLN A 91 -5.33 -14.33 -9.49
CA GLN A 91 -5.92 -15.67 -9.49
C GLN A 91 -5.55 -16.45 -8.22
N LEU A 92 -4.27 -16.46 -7.83
CA LEU A 92 -3.80 -17.19 -6.65
C LEU A 92 -4.41 -16.65 -5.35
N ALA A 93 -4.56 -15.33 -5.22
CA ALA A 93 -5.26 -14.74 -4.08
C ALA A 93 -6.76 -15.12 -4.05
N ASN A 94 -7.39 -15.23 -5.22
CA ASN A 94 -8.76 -15.72 -5.34
C ASN A 94 -8.90 -17.22 -5.03
N ASP A 95 -7.95 -18.05 -5.45
CA ASP A 95 -7.93 -19.49 -5.14
C ASP A 95 -7.81 -19.72 -3.62
N ALA A 96 -7.00 -18.90 -2.94
CA ALA A 96 -6.92 -18.87 -1.49
C ALA A 96 -8.27 -18.49 -0.87
N ARG A 97 -8.90 -17.41 -1.35
CA ARG A 97 -10.24 -17.00 -0.90
C ARG A 97 -11.27 -18.10 -1.09
N THR A 98 -11.35 -18.71 -2.27
CA THR A 98 -12.28 -19.81 -2.54
C THR A 98 -12.04 -21.00 -1.62
N SER A 99 -10.78 -21.37 -1.36
CA SER A 99 -10.43 -22.45 -0.45
C SER A 99 -10.84 -22.13 0.99
N PHE A 100 -10.57 -20.92 1.45
CA PHE A 100 -10.96 -20.44 2.78
C PHE A 100 -12.48 -20.44 2.98
N MET A 101 -13.23 -19.93 2.01
CA MET A 101 -14.70 -19.89 2.09
C MET A 101 -15.32 -21.30 2.13
N LYS A 102 -14.66 -22.31 1.54
CA LYS A 102 -15.06 -23.73 1.68
C LYS A 102 -14.77 -24.26 3.08
N GLU A 103 -13.65 -23.88 3.70
CA GLU A 103 -13.28 -24.29 5.06
C GLU A 103 -14.20 -23.67 6.13
N LYS A 104 -14.69 -22.45 5.89
CA LYS A 104 -15.42 -21.64 6.87
C LYS A 104 -16.68 -21.05 6.26
N ALA A 105 -17.65 -21.92 5.94
CA ALA A 105 -18.87 -21.61 5.18
C ALA A 105 -19.80 -20.51 5.74
N ASN A 106 -19.47 -19.86 6.87
CA ASN A 106 -20.24 -18.76 7.47
C ASN A 106 -19.35 -17.58 7.92
N GLN A 107 -18.09 -17.53 7.46
CA GLN A 107 -17.23 -16.39 7.77
C GLN A 107 -17.62 -15.18 6.89
N GLY A 108 -17.43 -13.97 7.44
CA GLY A 108 -17.78 -12.72 6.76
C GLY A 108 -17.01 -12.50 5.46
N GLU A 109 -17.28 -11.37 4.83
CA GLU A 109 -16.67 -10.96 3.55
C GLU A 109 -15.12 -11.00 3.60
N ILE A 110 -14.49 -11.58 2.57
CA ILE A 110 -13.05 -11.52 2.33
C ILE A 110 -12.80 -10.80 1.00
N LYS A 111 -12.01 -9.72 1.05
CA LYS A 111 -11.68 -8.91 -0.12
C LYS A 111 -10.23 -9.10 -0.56
N ILE A 112 -10.03 -9.06 -1.87
CA ILE A 112 -8.71 -9.07 -2.51
C ILE A 112 -8.36 -7.64 -2.92
N ALA A 113 -7.27 -7.12 -2.37
CA ALA A 113 -6.71 -5.83 -2.74
C ALA A 113 -5.57 -6.00 -3.77
N LEU A 114 -5.68 -5.33 -4.91
CA LEU A 114 -4.59 -5.24 -5.88
C LEU A 114 -3.49 -4.33 -5.30
N SER A 115 -2.32 -4.90 -5.00
CA SER A 115 -1.19 -4.20 -4.38
C SER A 115 -0.33 -3.52 -5.44
N LEU A 116 -0.18 -2.21 -5.35
CA LEU A 116 0.60 -1.41 -6.28
C LEU A 116 1.57 -0.53 -5.49
N GLY A 117 2.83 -0.94 -5.43
CA GLY A 117 3.92 -0.14 -4.87
C GLY A 117 4.27 1.08 -5.73
N PRO A 118 5.09 2.00 -5.22
CA PRO A 118 5.52 3.18 -5.96
C PRO A 118 6.48 2.81 -7.08
N PHE A 119 6.73 3.75 -7.98
CA PHE A 119 7.74 3.62 -9.03
C PHE A 119 9.13 3.28 -8.46
N GLY A 120 9.49 3.83 -7.30
CA GLY A 120 10.75 3.55 -6.62
C GLY A 120 10.98 2.06 -6.35
N ALA A 121 9.92 1.29 -6.10
CA ALA A 121 10.00 -0.15 -5.85
C ALA A 121 10.36 -0.95 -7.12
N SER A 122 10.30 -0.34 -8.31
CA SER A 122 10.69 -0.92 -9.60
C SER A 122 12.15 -0.65 -10.01
N LEU A 123 12.87 0.13 -9.19
CA LEU A 123 14.27 0.51 -9.42
C LEU A 123 15.24 -0.48 -8.78
N SER A 124 16.49 -0.44 -9.23
CA SER A 124 17.59 -1.23 -8.66
C SER A 124 18.82 -0.31 -8.55
N PRO A 125 19.26 0.05 -7.33
CA PRO A 125 18.63 -0.26 -6.04
C PRO A 125 17.22 0.34 -5.92
N ALA A 126 16.40 -0.26 -5.05
CA ALA A 126 15.02 0.19 -4.83
C ALA A 126 15.01 1.56 -4.10
N GLN A 127 14.03 2.41 -4.42
CA GLN A 127 13.95 3.82 -3.99
C GLN A 127 12.54 4.19 -3.48
N GLU A 128 11.77 3.21 -3.03
CA GLU A 128 10.42 3.37 -2.46
C GLU A 128 10.40 4.15 -1.13
N PHE A 129 11.56 4.28 -0.47
CA PHE A 129 11.70 5.09 0.74
C PHE A 129 12.34 6.44 0.44
N ASP A 130 13.43 6.51 -0.33
CA ASP A 130 14.15 7.79 -0.51
C ASP A 130 13.60 8.66 -1.67
N GLY A 131 12.95 8.04 -2.66
CA GLY A 131 12.28 8.77 -3.74
C GLY A 131 13.20 9.40 -4.79
N PHE A 132 14.47 8.95 -4.90
CA PHE A 132 15.41 9.42 -5.94
C PHE A 132 15.14 8.71 -7.27
N TYR A 133 14.18 9.23 -8.03
CA TYR A 133 13.75 8.65 -9.30
C TYR A 133 14.51 9.25 -10.49
N PRO A 134 15.02 8.44 -11.42
CA PRO A 134 15.69 8.94 -12.62
C PRO A 134 14.73 9.69 -13.56
N PRO A 135 15.23 10.61 -14.39
CA PRO A 135 14.45 11.19 -15.47
C PRO A 135 13.86 10.10 -16.40
N PRO A 136 12.64 10.30 -16.94
CA PRO A 136 11.77 11.46 -16.72
C PRO A 136 10.96 11.40 -15.41
N TYR A 137 11.03 10.32 -14.63
CA TYR A 137 10.17 10.08 -13.45
C TYR A 137 10.51 10.92 -12.23
N GLY A 138 11.74 11.41 -12.14
CA GLY A 138 12.18 12.38 -11.14
C GLY A 138 13.35 13.22 -11.65
N PRO A 139 13.85 14.15 -10.83
CA PRO A 139 14.90 15.07 -11.25
C PRO A 139 16.23 14.35 -11.47
N MET A 140 16.50 13.33 -10.65
CA MET A 140 17.74 12.56 -10.67
C MET A 140 17.53 11.21 -9.97
N GLY A 141 18.09 10.15 -10.55
CA GLY A 141 18.13 8.84 -9.94
C GLY A 141 19.23 8.77 -8.87
N PHE A 142 19.12 7.83 -7.95
CA PHE A 142 20.14 7.62 -6.92
C PHE A 142 21.56 7.45 -7.52
N SER A 143 22.54 8.09 -6.89
CA SER A 143 23.96 8.06 -7.26
C SER A 143 24.83 8.05 -6.00
N ASP A 144 25.81 7.15 -5.94
CA ASP A 144 26.86 7.16 -4.90
C ASP A 144 27.95 8.23 -5.18
N ALA A 145 27.97 8.79 -6.39
CA ALA A 145 29.02 9.68 -6.86
C ALA A 145 28.66 11.17 -6.80
N SER A 146 27.41 11.51 -6.50
CA SER A 146 26.91 12.88 -6.51
C SER A 146 25.86 13.09 -5.42
N ASP A 147 25.65 14.35 -5.05
CA ASP A 147 24.58 14.71 -4.12
C ASP A 147 23.22 14.31 -4.70
N ASN A 148 22.46 13.54 -3.92
CA ASN A 148 21.12 13.12 -4.28
C ASN A 148 20.10 14.19 -3.84
N TYR A 149 19.16 14.51 -4.72
CA TYR A 149 18.04 15.40 -4.40
C TYR A 149 16.79 14.94 -5.14
N ASN A 150 15.63 15.23 -4.55
CA ASN A 150 14.33 14.78 -5.05
C ASN A 150 13.34 15.95 -5.18
N SER A 151 13.85 17.11 -5.59
CA SER A 151 13.09 18.34 -5.80
C SER A 151 13.30 18.91 -7.21
N TYR A 152 12.23 19.46 -7.78
CA TYR A 152 12.29 20.28 -8.99
C TYR A 152 12.45 21.79 -8.70
N GLY A 153 12.36 22.21 -7.44
CA GLY A 153 12.33 23.64 -7.09
C GLY A 153 11.20 24.37 -7.83
N ASP A 154 11.59 25.34 -8.66
CA ASP A 154 10.66 26.15 -9.46
C ASP A 154 10.45 25.61 -10.90
N ASP A 155 11.09 24.49 -11.28
CA ASP A 155 10.92 23.88 -12.61
C ASP A 155 9.60 23.10 -12.72
N ARG A 156 8.51 23.85 -12.90
CA ARG A 156 7.15 23.31 -13.05
C ARG A 156 6.95 22.47 -14.32
N GLU A 157 7.71 22.77 -15.38
CA GLU A 157 7.58 22.03 -16.64
C GLU A 157 8.12 20.61 -16.49
N SER A 158 9.32 20.47 -15.92
CA SER A 158 9.91 19.15 -15.66
C SER A 158 9.14 18.38 -14.58
N GLU A 159 8.64 19.06 -13.54
CA GLU A 159 7.74 18.44 -12.54
C GLU A 159 6.49 17.87 -13.21
N SER A 160 5.87 18.61 -14.13
CA SER A 160 4.69 18.15 -14.87
C SER A 160 5.00 16.94 -15.76
N LYS A 161 6.14 16.93 -16.47
CA LYS A 161 6.57 15.78 -17.29
C LYS A 161 6.82 14.54 -16.44
N SER A 162 7.36 14.72 -15.23
CA SER A 162 7.53 13.64 -14.26
C SER A 162 6.22 13.06 -13.77
N ILE A 163 5.25 13.92 -13.43
CA ILE A 163 3.89 13.48 -13.06
C ILE A 163 3.26 12.67 -14.20
N ASP A 164 3.43 13.10 -15.45
CA ASP A 164 2.87 12.40 -16.62
C ASP A 164 3.53 11.04 -16.86
N ALA A 165 4.85 10.97 -16.74
CA ALA A 165 5.60 9.71 -16.85
C ALA A 165 5.22 8.71 -15.74
N LEU A 166 5.10 9.20 -14.50
CA LEU A 166 4.64 8.39 -13.37
C LEU A 166 3.18 7.94 -13.54
N ALA A 167 2.32 8.79 -14.10
CA ALA A 167 0.92 8.47 -14.35
C ALA A 167 0.81 7.36 -15.38
N GLN A 168 1.61 7.42 -16.46
CA GLN A 168 1.67 6.35 -17.46
C GLN A 168 2.13 5.03 -16.83
N PHE A 169 3.18 5.07 -15.99
CA PHE A 169 3.66 3.88 -15.28
C PHE A 169 2.56 3.20 -14.45
N HIS A 170 1.82 3.97 -13.66
CA HIS A 170 0.72 3.41 -12.85
C HIS A 170 -0.45 2.95 -13.72
N PHE A 171 -0.78 3.70 -14.77
CA PHE A 171 -1.86 3.35 -15.69
C PHE A 171 -1.60 2.05 -16.46
N ASP A 172 -0.37 1.83 -16.95
CA ASP A 172 0.00 0.58 -17.64
C ASP A 172 -0.19 -0.65 -16.76
N ARG A 173 0.15 -0.52 -15.46
CA ARG A 173 -0.08 -1.59 -14.47
C ARG A 173 -1.58 -1.82 -14.27
N LEU A 174 -2.36 -0.77 -14.04
CA LEU A 174 -3.81 -0.87 -13.87
C LEU A 174 -4.48 -1.51 -15.09
N LEU A 175 -4.11 -1.06 -16.28
CA LEU A 175 -4.65 -1.54 -17.55
C LEU A 175 -4.36 -3.03 -17.75
N THR A 176 -3.19 -3.52 -17.32
CA THR A 176 -2.83 -4.94 -17.38
C THR A 176 -3.87 -5.85 -16.71
N PHE A 177 -4.49 -5.38 -15.61
CA PHE A 177 -5.54 -6.09 -14.90
C PHE A 177 -6.94 -5.79 -15.42
N ALA A 178 -7.23 -4.52 -15.70
CA ALA A 178 -8.56 -4.05 -16.13
C ALA A 178 -8.97 -4.58 -17.51
N GLN A 179 -8.02 -4.74 -18.43
CA GLN A 179 -8.29 -5.27 -19.78
C GLN A 179 -8.68 -6.76 -19.81
N HIS A 180 -8.58 -7.46 -18.68
CA HIS A 180 -8.99 -8.86 -18.56
C HIS A 180 -10.14 -8.98 -17.56
N THR A 181 -11.38 -9.03 -18.07
CA THR A 181 -12.63 -8.95 -17.30
C THR A 181 -12.67 -9.88 -16.09
N GLU A 182 -12.26 -11.14 -16.23
CA GLU A 182 -12.29 -12.10 -15.11
C GLU A 182 -11.27 -11.75 -14.03
N THR A 183 -10.10 -11.22 -14.42
CA THR A 183 -9.12 -10.72 -13.44
C THR A 183 -9.67 -9.48 -12.72
N TRP A 184 -10.28 -8.55 -13.46
CA TRP A 184 -10.88 -7.36 -12.89
C TRP A 184 -12.03 -7.66 -11.91
N LYS A 185 -12.85 -8.68 -12.21
CA LYS A 185 -13.88 -9.18 -11.29
C LYS A 185 -13.29 -9.79 -10.01
N GLY A 186 -12.11 -10.41 -10.11
CA GLY A 186 -11.38 -10.98 -8.97
C GLY A 186 -10.72 -9.95 -8.04
N ILE A 187 -10.75 -8.66 -8.38
CA ILE A 187 -10.21 -7.55 -7.58
C ILE A 187 -11.36 -6.81 -6.90
N ASP A 188 -11.28 -6.61 -5.58
CA ASP A 188 -12.31 -5.88 -4.82
C ASP A 188 -11.87 -4.45 -4.49
N ILE A 189 -10.57 -4.23 -4.29
CA ILE A 189 -9.98 -2.94 -3.90
C ILE A 189 -8.66 -2.73 -4.65
N ILE A 190 -8.26 -1.49 -4.90
CA ILE A 190 -6.91 -1.14 -5.38
C ILE A 190 -6.13 -0.45 -4.26
N ALA A 191 -4.94 -0.96 -3.96
CA ALA A 191 -4.08 -0.50 -2.88
C ALA A 191 -2.81 0.12 -3.46
N PHE A 192 -2.74 1.44 -3.57
CA PHE A 192 -1.46 2.11 -3.76
C PHE A 192 -0.78 2.24 -2.41
N GLU A 193 0.38 1.61 -2.26
CA GLU A 193 1.02 1.47 -0.94
C GLU A 193 2.49 1.89 -0.98
N THR A 194 2.98 2.36 0.17
CA THR A 194 4.35 2.86 0.35
C THR A 194 4.67 4.04 -0.59
N VAL A 195 3.73 4.95 -0.81
CA VAL A 195 3.91 6.08 -1.75
C VAL A 195 4.71 7.20 -1.06
N PRO A 196 5.94 7.52 -1.52
CA PRO A 196 6.81 8.45 -0.80
C PRO A 196 6.68 9.91 -1.24
N LEU A 197 6.09 10.19 -2.41
CA LEU A 197 6.25 11.49 -3.08
C LEU A 197 4.92 12.12 -3.43
N VAL A 198 4.80 13.43 -3.22
CA VAL A 198 3.65 14.26 -3.57
C VAL A 198 3.39 14.23 -5.08
N ARG A 199 4.45 14.31 -5.90
CA ARG A 199 4.32 14.19 -7.36
C ARG A 199 3.76 12.83 -7.81
N GLU A 200 4.10 11.75 -7.09
CA GLU A 200 3.59 10.42 -7.40
C GLU A 200 2.13 10.25 -6.96
N VAL A 201 1.72 10.86 -5.84
CA VAL A 201 0.30 10.94 -5.45
C VAL A 201 -0.54 11.62 -6.54
N LYS A 202 -0.06 12.75 -7.09
CA LYS A 202 -0.71 13.44 -8.21
C LYS A 202 -0.80 12.53 -9.44
N ALA A 203 0.28 11.81 -9.75
CA ALA A 203 0.36 10.88 -10.87
C ALA A 203 -0.63 9.72 -10.74
N ILE A 204 -0.77 9.14 -9.53
CA ILE A 204 -1.74 8.08 -9.24
C ILE A 204 -3.17 8.56 -9.49
N ARG A 205 -3.54 9.77 -9.04
CA ARG A 205 -4.87 10.34 -9.32
C ARG A 205 -5.13 10.54 -10.81
N LYS A 206 -4.10 10.97 -11.55
CA LYS A 206 -4.16 11.07 -13.01
C LYS A 206 -4.37 9.71 -13.67
N ALA A 207 -3.61 8.69 -13.25
CA ALA A 207 -3.76 7.31 -13.74
C ALA A 207 -5.16 6.73 -13.43
N MET A 208 -5.71 6.99 -12.24
CA MET A 208 -7.07 6.58 -11.88
C MET A 208 -8.14 7.28 -12.72
N THR A 209 -7.91 8.54 -13.13
CA THR A 209 -8.78 9.25 -14.07
C THR A 209 -8.83 8.53 -15.42
N TRP A 210 -7.66 8.21 -15.98
CA TRP A 210 -7.54 7.47 -17.24
C TRP A 210 -8.16 6.07 -17.14
N LEU A 211 -7.96 5.38 -16.02
CA LEU A 211 -8.58 4.08 -15.78
C LEU A 211 -10.10 4.18 -15.77
N HIS A 212 -10.69 5.16 -15.08
CA HIS A 212 -12.15 5.32 -15.06
C HIS A 212 -12.72 5.53 -16.47
N GLN A 213 -12.04 6.35 -17.29
CA GLN A 213 -12.41 6.56 -18.69
C GLN A 213 -12.34 5.25 -19.50
N GLN A 214 -11.28 4.45 -19.31
CA GLN A 214 -11.15 3.15 -19.96
C GLN A 214 -12.27 2.19 -19.54
N LEU A 215 -12.55 2.09 -18.24
CA LEU A 215 -13.59 1.19 -17.71
C LEU A 215 -14.99 1.57 -18.20
N GLU A 216 -15.28 2.87 -18.35
CA GLU A 216 -16.54 3.37 -18.90
C GLU A 216 -16.69 3.07 -20.40
N ALA A 217 -15.58 3.04 -21.15
CA ALA A 217 -15.57 2.73 -22.57
C ALA A 217 -15.74 1.24 -22.91
N GLU A 218 -15.56 0.33 -21.95
CA GLU A 218 -15.78 -1.11 -22.15
C GLU A 218 -17.25 -1.44 -22.42
N THR A 219 -17.52 -2.56 -23.10
CA THR A 219 -18.89 -3.01 -23.41
C THR A 219 -19.14 -4.44 -22.93
N PRO A 220 -19.89 -4.65 -21.82
CA PRO A 220 -20.49 -3.63 -20.95
C PRO A 220 -19.43 -2.87 -20.11
N PRO A 221 -19.73 -1.64 -19.63
CA PRO A 221 -18.83 -0.89 -18.78
C PRO A 221 -18.44 -1.67 -17.53
N LEU A 222 -17.16 -1.60 -17.16
CA LEU A 222 -16.64 -2.26 -15.97
C LEU A 222 -16.79 -1.36 -14.74
N THR A 223 -17.21 -1.94 -13.61
CA THR A 223 -17.37 -1.17 -12.37
C THR A 223 -16.02 -0.71 -11.82
N PRO A 224 -15.84 0.59 -11.53
CA PRO A 224 -14.67 1.09 -10.81
C PRO A 224 -14.55 0.47 -9.42
N LYS A 225 -13.32 0.31 -8.93
CA LYS A 225 -13.05 -0.25 -7.59
C LYS A 225 -12.82 0.88 -6.59
N PRO A 226 -13.24 0.72 -5.32
CA PRO A 226 -12.71 1.55 -4.26
C PRO A 226 -11.19 1.37 -4.18
N TRP A 227 -10.49 2.41 -3.75
CA TRP A 227 -9.03 2.41 -3.74
C TRP A 227 -8.47 3.29 -2.63
N TRP A 228 -7.23 3.04 -2.20
CA TRP A 228 -6.54 3.88 -1.23
C TRP A 228 -5.14 4.27 -1.69
N ILE A 229 -4.60 5.32 -1.06
CA ILE A 229 -3.18 5.65 -1.09
C ILE A 229 -2.64 5.59 0.33
N SER A 230 -1.62 4.76 0.55
CA SER A 230 -0.89 4.75 1.82
C SER A 230 0.49 5.35 1.63
N PHE A 231 0.81 6.32 2.48
CA PHE A 231 2.07 7.05 2.45
C PHE A 231 3.13 6.35 3.30
N VAL A 232 4.40 6.65 3.03
CA VAL A 232 5.52 6.22 3.86
C VAL A 232 6.31 7.43 4.34
N PHE A 233 6.77 7.38 5.60
CA PHE A 233 7.52 8.45 6.23
C PHE A 233 8.84 7.93 6.81
N PRO A 234 9.88 7.71 5.99
CA PRO A 234 11.20 7.34 6.48
C PRO A 234 11.69 8.37 7.49
N ASN A 235 12.08 7.90 8.68
CA ASN A 235 12.47 8.77 9.81
C ASN A 235 11.42 9.84 10.16
N GLY A 236 10.15 9.58 9.88
CA GLY A 236 9.04 10.49 10.16
C GLY A 236 8.91 11.67 9.19
N LYS A 237 9.54 11.61 8.01
CA LYS A 237 9.56 12.72 7.04
C LYS A 237 9.11 12.27 5.66
N CYS A 238 8.46 13.16 4.92
CA CYS A 238 8.26 12.98 3.49
C CYS A 238 9.62 13.14 2.78
N PRO A 239 10.08 12.18 1.97
CA PRO A 239 11.36 12.28 1.30
C PRO A 239 11.47 13.53 0.41
N GLU A 240 10.41 13.88 -0.33
CA GLU A 240 10.38 15.00 -1.26
C GLU A 240 10.69 16.34 -0.56
N THR A 241 11.49 17.18 -1.20
CA THR A 241 11.92 18.49 -0.65
C THR A 241 11.43 19.65 -1.51
N LYS A 242 11.25 20.84 -0.91
CA LYS A 242 10.77 22.04 -1.63
C LYS A 242 11.76 22.57 -2.67
N TYR A 243 13.05 22.43 -2.41
CA TYR A 243 14.18 22.72 -3.28
C TYR A 243 15.35 21.84 -2.85
N ALA A 244 16.40 21.72 -3.66
CA ALA A 244 17.56 20.89 -3.33
C ALA A 244 18.21 21.34 -2.00
N GLY A 245 18.33 20.42 -1.03
CA GLY A 245 18.81 20.71 0.33
C GLY A 245 17.83 21.49 1.23
N GLY A 246 16.61 21.76 0.74
CA GLY A 246 15.57 22.47 1.47
C GLY A 246 14.77 21.58 2.43
N PRO A 247 13.76 22.15 3.12
CA PRO A 247 12.91 21.38 4.00
C PRO A 247 12.09 20.35 3.21
N ASN A 248 11.83 19.22 3.85
CA ASN A 248 10.90 18.21 3.39
C ASN A 248 9.49 18.80 3.19
N LEU A 249 8.75 18.25 2.24
CA LEU A 249 7.32 18.42 2.17
C LEU A 249 6.65 17.78 3.39
N THR A 250 5.42 18.17 3.65
CA THR A 250 4.69 17.86 4.87
C THR A 250 3.63 16.78 4.63
N VAL A 251 3.09 16.22 5.72
CA VAL A 251 1.89 15.37 5.66
C VAL A 251 0.75 16.10 4.94
N ARG A 252 0.62 17.41 5.15
CA ARG A 252 -0.40 18.24 4.51
C ARG A 252 -0.27 18.29 2.99
N ASP A 253 0.95 18.34 2.47
CA ASP A 253 1.21 18.36 1.02
C ASP A 253 0.77 17.04 0.36
N LEU A 254 1.05 15.90 1.01
CA LEU A 254 0.62 14.57 0.55
C LEU A 254 -0.91 14.41 0.59
N VAL A 255 -1.53 14.80 1.71
CA VAL A 255 -3.00 14.75 1.87
C VAL A 255 -3.70 15.67 0.88
N GLY A 256 -3.18 16.89 0.68
CA GLY A 256 -3.71 17.83 -0.31
C GLY A 256 -3.64 17.26 -1.73
N ALA A 257 -2.50 16.71 -2.12
CA ALA A 257 -2.36 16.04 -3.41
C ALA A 257 -3.33 14.86 -3.58
N ALA A 258 -3.67 14.14 -2.50
CA ALA A 258 -4.59 13.01 -2.54
C ALA A 258 -6.07 13.43 -2.61
N LEU A 259 -6.48 14.52 -1.95
CA LEU A 259 -7.89 14.82 -1.69
C LEU A 259 -8.42 16.10 -2.35
N GLU A 260 -7.57 17.08 -2.66
CA GLU A 260 -8.04 18.37 -3.17
C GLU A 260 -8.39 18.33 -4.66
N TRP A 261 -9.27 19.23 -5.09
CA TRP A 261 -9.59 19.42 -6.50
C TRP A 261 -8.85 20.65 -7.01
N LYS A 262 -8.37 20.58 -8.26
CA LYS A 262 -8.01 21.81 -8.99
C LYS A 262 -9.28 22.35 -9.65
N ASP A 263 -9.44 23.66 -9.67
CA ASP A 263 -10.58 24.31 -10.33
C ASP A 263 -10.77 23.78 -11.76
N GLY A 264 -11.95 23.25 -12.06
CA GLY A 264 -12.30 22.73 -13.38
C GLY A 264 -11.88 21.28 -13.68
N GLU A 265 -11.07 20.63 -12.84
CA GLU A 265 -10.65 19.23 -13.04
C GLU A 265 -11.17 18.32 -11.92
N ARG A 266 -12.22 17.54 -12.22
CA ARG A 266 -12.70 16.49 -11.32
C ARG A 266 -11.95 15.17 -11.55
N THR A 267 -10.82 14.98 -10.86
CA THR A 267 -10.11 13.67 -10.78
C THR A 267 -10.58 12.82 -9.59
N PRO A 268 -10.84 11.51 -9.75
CA PRO A 268 -11.34 10.67 -8.67
C PRO A 268 -10.43 10.77 -7.43
N ILE A 269 -11.06 10.84 -6.26
CA ILE A 269 -10.40 10.83 -4.95
C ILE A 269 -10.36 9.39 -4.40
N PRO A 270 -9.34 9.04 -3.60
CA PRO A 270 -9.28 7.74 -2.96
C PRO A 270 -10.38 7.58 -1.93
N SER A 271 -10.82 6.33 -1.76
CA SER A 271 -11.78 5.93 -0.72
C SER A 271 -11.12 5.82 0.67
N GLY A 272 -9.79 5.74 0.74
CA GLY A 272 -9.03 5.81 1.97
C GLY A 272 -7.64 6.40 1.77
N ILE A 273 -7.09 6.99 2.81
CA ILE A 273 -5.67 7.36 2.88
C ILE A 273 -5.05 6.77 4.13
N GLY A 274 -3.74 6.60 4.12
CA GLY A 274 -3.11 5.79 5.15
C GLY A 274 -1.61 5.96 5.32
N ILE A 275 -1.08 5.15 6.22
CA ILE A 275 0.35 5.04 6.51
C ILE A 275 0.72 3.56 6.58
N ASN A 276 1.77 3.19 5.87
CA ASN A 276 2.33 1.85 5.92
C ASN A 276 3.85 1.86 5.91
N CYS A 277 4.42 0.71 6.23
CA CYS A 277 5.87 0.46 6.27
C CYS A 277 6.67 1.51 7.05
N THR A 278 6.02 2.08 8.06
CA THR A 278 6.56 3.12 8.95
C THR A 278 6.66 2.53 10.36
N PRO A 279 7.71 2.83 11.16
CA PRO A 279 7.82 2.38 12.54
C PRO A 279 6.57 2.72 13.37
N PRO A 280 6.04 1.78 14.19
CA PRO A 280 4.84 2.00 15.00
C PRO A 280 4.90 3.26 15.88
N ASP A 281 6.07 3.61 16.39
CA ASP A 281 6.27 4.75 17.29
C ASP A 281 5.99 6.12 16.64
N LEU A 282 6.03 6.21 15.31
CA LEU A 282 5.74 7.43 14.56
C LEU A 282 4.27 7.56 14.17
N ILE A 283 3.49 6.47 14.25
CA ILE A 283 2.10 6.45 13.80
C ILE A 283 1.22 7.48 14.52
N PRO A 284 1.28 7.66 15.86
CA PRO A 284 0.41 8.61 16.55
C PRO A 284 0.60 10.05 16.09
N SER A 285 1.85 10.52 15.91
CA SER A 285 2.12 11.89 15.48
C SER A 285 1.72 12.11 14.02
N LEU A 286 2.06 11.18 13.13
CA LEU A 286 1.74 11.29 11.71
C LEU A 286 0.23 11.24 11.44
N VAL A 287 -0.51 10.41 12.19
CA VAL A 287 -1.97 10.36 12.08
C VAL A 287 -2.60 11.64 12.63
N ALA A 288 -2.05 12.25 13.68
CA ALA A 288 -2.53 13.54 14.17
C ALA A 288 -2.35 14.66 13.12
N GLU A 289 -1.18 14.71 12.47
CA GLU A 289 -0.92 15.63 11.35
C GLU A 289 -1.87 15.36 10.17
N MET A 290 -2.13 14.09 9.86
CA MET A 290 -3.06 13.69 8.81
C MET A 290 -4.50 14.12 9.12
N ILE A 291 -4.95 13.97 10.37
CA ILE A 291 -6.26 14.45 10.83
C ILE A 291 -6.37 15.97 10.61
N SER A 292 -5.34 16.75 10.99
CA SER A 292 -5.33 18.20 10.74
C SER A 292 -5.42 18.51 9.25
N ALA A 293 -4.61 17.85 8.45
CA ALA A 293 -4.57 18.05 7.01
C ALA A 293 -5.89 17.72 6.32
N VAL A 294 -6.55 16.63 6.70
CA VAL A 294 -7.86 16.26 6.15
C VAL A 294 -8.91 17.31 6.51
N LYS A 295 -8.89 17.85 7.73
CA LYS A 295 -9.82 18.91 8.15
C LYS A 295 -9.63 20.19 7.33
N GLU A 296 -8.38 20.53 6.97
CA GLU A 296 -8.08 21.69 6.13
C GLU A 296 -8.43 21.48 4.66
N CYS A 297 -8.35 20.25 4.14
CA CYS A 297 -8.73 19.92 2.76
C CYS A 297 -10.25 19.90 2.54
N ARG A 298 -11.05 19.88 3.62
CA ARG A 298 -12.48 19.55 3.53
C ARG A 298 -13.29 20.70 2.91
N ASP A 299 -13.81 20.39 1.73
CA ASP A 299 -15.12 20.83 1.24
C ASP A 299 -16.17 19.75 1.62
N ASP A 300 -17.46 20.10 1.69
CA ASP A 300 -18.57 19.31 2.28
C ASP A 300 -18.81 17.91 1.64
N ASN A 301 -18.08 17.56 0.57
CA ASN A 301 -18.27 16.35 -0.24
C ASN A 301 -17.38 15.14 0.11
N LEU A 302 -16.53 15.21 1.15
CA LEU A 302 -15.73 14.07 1.62
C LEU A 302 -16.54 13.10 2.53
N LEU A 303 -17.67 12.60 2.00
CA LEU A 303 -18.70 11.88 2.75
C LEU A 303 -18.30 10.46 3.22
N ALA A 304 -17.20 9.88 2.72
CA ALA A 304 -16.73 8.55 3.15
C ALA A 304 -15.23 8.32 2.92
N LEU A 305 -14.39 8.73 3.88
CA LEU A 305 -12.94 8.53 3.84
C LEU A 305 -12.49 7.53 4.93
N TRP A 306 -11.74 6.51 4.53
CA TRP A 306 -11.17 5.50 5.44
C TRP A 306 -9.74 5.86 5.86
N LEU A 307 -9.39 5.50 7.10
CA LEU A 307 -7.99 5.48 7.55
C LEU A 307 -7.42 4.08 7.36
N VAL A 308 -6.30 3.96 6.66
CA VAL A 308 -5.63 2.67 6.38
C VAL A 308 -4.27 2.64 7.12
N LEU A 309 -4.07 1.73 8.07
CA LEU A 309 -2.83 1.67 8.87
C LEU A 309 -2.23 0.27 8.91
N TYR A 310 -1.01 0.13 8.39
CA TYR A 310 -0.30 -1.15 8.41
C TYR A 310 1.20 -0.90 8.59
N PRO A 311 1.62 -0.52 9.82
CA PRO A 311 3.01 -0.20 10.13
C PRO A 311 3.91 -1.45 10.10
N ASN A 312 5.22 -1.23 10.17
CA ASN A 312 6.17 -2.33 10.39
C ASN A 312 5.91 -3.00 11.75
N GLY A 313 6.38 -4.25 11.88
CA GLY A 313 6.32 -5.03 13.11
C GLY A 313 7.26 -4.54 14.21
N GLY A 314 7.49 -5.42 15.19
CA GLY A 314 8.19 -5.13 16.44
C GLY A 314 9.71 -4.96 16.36
N GLU A 315 10.30 -4.84 15.17
CA GLU A 315 11.72 -4.54 15.00
C GLU A 315 11.89 -3.20 14.28
N VAL A 316 12.86 -2.38 14.73
CA VAL A 316 13.22 -1.13 14.07
C VAL A 316 14.24 -1.44 12.98
N TYR A 317 13.95 -1.07 11.74
CA TYR A 317 14.90 -1.15 10.65
C TYR A 317 15.93 -0.02 10.77
N ASP A 318 17.19 -0.38 10.96
CA ASP A 318 18.30 0.57 10.90
C ASP A 318 18.71 0.76 9.42
N ILE A 319 18.39 1.92 8.87
CA ILE A 319 18.64 2.24 7.45
C ILE A 319 20.15 2.36 7.17
N ALA A 320 20.95 2.79 8.14
CA ALA A 320 22.39 2.97 7.98
C ALA A 320 23.10 1.62 7.90
N THR A 321 22.68 0.65 8.71
CA THR A 321 23.26 -0.69 8.71
C THR A 321 22.49 -1.69 7.85
N ARG A 322 21.30 -1.33 7.37
CA ARG A 322 20.34 -2.23 6.69
C ARG A 322 20.03 -3.49 7.50
N THR A 323 19.96 -3.35 8.83
CA THR A 323 19.68 -4.46 9.76
C THR A 323 18.53 -4.14 10.69
N TRP A 324 17.82 -5.16 11.13
CA TRP A 324 16.74 -5.04 12.11
C TRP A 324 17.27 -5.04 13.55
N LYS A 325 16.65 -4.25 14.44
CA LYS A 325 16.91 -4.21 15.89
C LYS A 325 15.62 -4.46 16.68
N PRO A 326 15.64 -5.24 17.78
CA PRO A 326 14.45 -5.47 18.60
C PRO A 326 13.85 -4.17 19.14
N ARG A 327 12.52 -4.05 19.17
CA ARG A 327 11.85 -2.94 19.87
C ARG A 327 11.85 -3.24 21.37
N ASP A 328 12.35 -2.28 22.13
CA ASP A 328 12.36 -2.35 23.59
C ASP A 328 11.07 -1.70 24.14
N LYS A 329 9.96 -2.47 24.20
CA LYS A 329 8.72 -2.05 24.89
C LYS A 329 7.95 -3.24 25.48
N ASN A 330 7.52 -3.08 26.73
CA ASN A 330 6.62 -3.99 27.47
C ASN A 330 5.20 -4.15 26.86
N VAL A 331 4.97 -3.71 25.62
CA VAL A 331 3.66 -3.70 24.95
C VAL A 331 3.82 -4.32 23.57
N SER A 332 2.99 -5.33 23.26
CA SER A 332 3.04 -6.00 21.96
C SER A 332 2.63 -5.06 20.82
N TRP A 333 3.05 -5.40 19.59
CA TRP A 333 2.66 -4.64 18.39
C TRP A 333 1.13 -4.58 18.23
N ALA A 334 0.45 -5.70 18.43
CA ALA A 334 -1.00 -5.82 18.32
C ALA A 334 -1.74 -4.94 19.35
N ASP A 335 -1.26 -4.93 20.60
CA ASP A 335 -1.86 -4.11 21.66
C ASP A 335 -1.73 -2.63 21.41
N PHE A 336 -0.52 -2.22 21.00
CA PHE A 336 -0.25 -0.83 20.65
C PHE A 336 -1.19 -0.36 19.53
N LEU A 337 -1.25 -1.10 18.42
CA LEU A 337 -2.03 -0.71 17.25
C LEU A 337 -3.54 -0.80 17.53
N GLY A 338 -4.00 -1.87 18.18
CA GLY A 338 -5.40 -2.07 18.55
C GLY A 338 -5.91 -1.01 19.52
N ALA A 339 -5.14 -0.69 20.58
CA ALA A 339 -5.49 0.38 21.51
C ALA A 339 -5.52 1.75 20.83
N PHE A 340 -4.55 2.02 19.95
CA PHE A 340 -4.51 3.28 19.20
C PHE A 340 -5.76 3.48 18.33
N VAL A 341 -6.16 2.45 17.57
CA VAL A 341 -7.32 2.51 16.68
C VAL A 341 -8.63 2.57 17.47
N ASN A 342 -8.73 1.82 18.57
CA ASN A 342 -9.89 1.93 19.47
C ASN A 342 -10.00 3.33 20.07
N ASN A 343 -8.90 3.95 20.47
CA ASN A 343 -8.93 5.33 20.98
C ASN A 343 -9.34 6.33 19.88
N LEU A 344 -8.89 6.16 18.64
CA LEU A 344 -9.29 7.01 17.52
C LEU A 344 -10.78 6.86 17.16
N SER A 345 -11.30 5.63 17.20
CA SER A 345 -12.70 5.35 16.86
C SER A 345 -13.67 5.88 17.92
N HIS A 346 -13.31 5.81 19.21
CA HIS A 346 -14.11 6.34 20.31
C HIS A 346 -13.90 7.83 20.55
N GLY A 347 -12.72 8.37 20.18
CA GLY A 347 -12.33 9.76 20.38
C GLY A 347 -13.02 10.79 19.47
N GLY A 348 -14.03 10.38 18.70
CA GLY A 348 -14.86 11.31 17.91
C GLY A 348 -14.15 11.90 16.70
N SER A 349 -13.20 11.18 16.09
CA SER A 349 -12.64 11.60 14.79
C SER A 349 -13.67 11.35 13.69
N GLU A 350 -14.70 12.19 13.62
CA GLU A 350 -15.80 12.16 12.62
C GLU A 350 -15.32 12.22 11.17
N ILE A 351 -14.02 12.47 10.96
CA ILE A 351 -13.43 12.53 9.63
C ILE A 351 -13.26 11.16 8.99
N TRP A 352 -13.14 10.08 9.77
CA TRP A 352 -12.92 8.72 9.29
C TRP A 352 -14.23 7.93 9.36
N THR A 353 -14.67 7.39 8.22
CA THR A 353 -15.87 6.53 8.16
C THR A 353 -15.58 5.05 8.38
N GLY A 354 -14.29 4.69 8.43
CA GLY A 354 -13.85 3.35 8.80
C GLY A 354 -12.34 3.25 8.93
N PHE A 355 -11.89 2.16 9.55
CA PHE A 355 -10.48 1.86 9.79
C PHE A 355 -10.13 0.52 9.15
N ALA A 356 -9.09 0.48 8.32
CA ALA A 356 -8.52 -0.75 7.78
C ALA A 356 -7.11 -0.93 8.33
N ILE A 357 -6.87 -1.98 9.13
CA ILE A 357 -5.66 -2.09 9.94
C ILE A 357 -4.98 -3.45 9.81
N GLY A 358 -3.67 -3.48 9.64
CA GLY A 358 -2.89 -4.72 9.57
C GLY A 358 -1.41 -4.41 9.76
N GLY A 359 -0.53 -5.08 9.01
CA GLY A 359 0.92 -4.89 9.14
C GLY A 359 1.67 -4.88 7.82
N CYS A 360 2.88 -4.30 7.83
CA CYS A 360 3.85 -4.35 6.73
C CYS A 360 5.01 -5.29 7.12
N CYS A 361 6.28 -4.89 6.92
CA CYS A 361 7.44 -5.74 7.14
C CYS A 361 7.47 -6.27 8.58
N ARG A 362 7.90 -7.53 8.75
CA ARG A 362 8.01 -8.19 10.08
C ARG A 362 6.69 -8.33 10.83
N THR A 363 5.58 -8.45 10.09
CA THR A 363 4.29 -8.84 10.67
C THR A 363 3.80 -10.11 9.97
N GLY A 364 3.57 -11.16 10.75
CA GLY A 364 3.12 -12.45 10.25
C GLY A 364 1.67 -12.76 10.64
N PRO A 365 1.17 -13.95 10.26
CA PRO A 365 -0.16 -14.41 10.65
C PRO A 365 -0.42 -14.41 12.16
N ASN A 366 0.61 -14.61 13.00
CA ASN A 366 0.43 -14.55 14.46
C ASN A 366 0.12 -13.13 14.95
N ASP A 367 0.81 -12.11 14.43
CA ASP A 367 0.54 -10.71 14.75
C ASP A 367 -0.88 -10.30 14.35
N ILE A 368 -1.32 -10.75 13.16
CA ILE A 368 -2.68 -10.49 12.67
C ILE A 368 -3.73 -11.19 13.54
N ARG A 369 -3.46 -12.41 14.02
CA ARG A 369 -4.35 -13.10 14.96
C ARG A 369 -4.47 -12.36 16.28
N SER A 370 -3.34 -11.96 16.86
CA SER A 370 -3.33 -11.16 18.09
C SER A 370 -4.08 -9.84 17.89
N LEU A 371 -3.84 -9.13 16.79
CA LEU A 371 -4.55 -7.88 16.48
C LEU A 371 -6.07 -8.09 16.43
N LYS A 372 -6.54 -9.17 15.82
CA LYS A 372 -7.96 -9.53 15.80
C LYS A 372 -8.53 -9.76 17.19
N GLU A 373 -7.80 -10.46 18.06
CA GLU A 373 -8.22 -10.70 19.44
C GLU A 373 -8.37 -9.39 20.21
N VAL A 374 -7.38 -8.49 20.09
CA VAL A 374 -7.41 -7.14 20.69
C VAL A 374 -8.62 -6.33 20.21
N LEU A 375 -8.87 -6.27 18.90
CA LEU A 375 -9.99 -5.49 18.34
C LEU A 375 -11.37 -6.06 18.66
N SER A 376 -11.48 -7.38 18.83
CA SER A 376 -12.74 -8.06 19.14
C SER A 376 -13.09 -8.04 20.63
N GLY A 377 -12.29 -7.39 21.48
CA GLY A 377 -12.51 -7.29 22.91
C GLY A 377 -12.27 -8.60 23.68
N HIS A 378 -11.69 -9.63 23.04
CA HIS A 378 -11.35 -10.90 23.68
C HIS A 378 -9.99 -10.79 24.38
N TYR A 379 -9.89 -9.88 25.35
CA TYR A 379 -8.80 -9.90 26.31
C TYR A 379 -9.23 -10.75 27.52
N SER A 380 -8.79 -12.02 27.54
CA SER A 380 -8.72 -12.76 28.79
C SER A 380 -7.53 -12.19 29.58
N THR A 381 -7.80 -11.29 30.51
CA THR A 381 -6.84 -10.98 31.58
C THR A 381 -6.72 -12.21 32.46
N SER A 382 -5.79 -13.10 32.13
CA SER A 382 -5.32 -14.15 33.02
C SER A 382 -3.87 -14.47 32.66
N PRO A 383 -2.86 -13.93 33.37
CA PRO A 383 -1.57 -14.59 33.43
C PRO A 383 -1.81 -15.92 34.15
N SER A 384 -1.64 -17.04 33.45
CA SER A 384 -1.60 -18.34 34.12
C SER A 384 -0.30 -18.42 34.94
N PRO A 385 -0.37 -18.96 36.17
CA PRO A 385 0.71 -18.91 37.17
C PRO A 385 1.98 -19.67 36.81
#